data_AF-A0A6N7ZIY7-F1
#
_entry.id   AF-A0A6N7ZIY7-F1
#
_cell.length_a   1.000
_cell.length_b   1.000
_cell.length_c   1.000
_cell.angle_alpha   90.00
_cell.angle_beta   90.00
_cell.angle_gamma   90.00
#
_symmetry.space_group_name_H-M   'P 1'
#
loop_
_entity.id
_entity.type
_entity.pdbx_description
1 polymer ?
#
loop_
_entity_poly.entity_id
_entity_poly.type
_entity_poly.pdbx_seq_one_letter_code
_entity_poly.pdbx_strand_id
1 'polypeptide(L)'
;MSGHDGATVTPDDGTPAASATTAGRHSPTAVPATTAEHHGPTAALAGTVPVPPVLVRDYQRLLRLFPYTYRRAHEAEMLGHLLDGARPGQSRPTRAERWDLVRAAAREWLLAPLGATERQRSSASVVVVVALTALLAGPATQAVVQAVLAGAADPRDLSLGGAWSAWVPVVLAVVAVPLAPAWVLWWGAVVSLFAGLRRTALVLSGLAAAAGVVAAGALVSAERASVAFQATGWAVALAAYVLAVLSITRRTSRAVGARAATATVWLTAAVLAASVPRSVADTAEEGVWVSAPGYPLTLAATVAAVVGAVAALVAVRPVRQAAPVLGGVLVALVVAHSDLLWSGALDTTAVDLGNVLGVVGLSLAATLVARWVVNRLDELAESRAAHRALIGAAGAGRGASRPGEWAAV
;
A
#
# COMPACT_ATOMS: atom_id res chain seq x y z
N MET A 1 -39.90 -47.47 -21.51
CA MET A 1 -40.63 -47.24 -22.78
C MET A 1 -39.96 -46.04 -23.43
N SER A 2 -38.93 -46.29 -24.24
CA SER A 2 -39.02 -46.46 -25.71
C SER A 2 -39.45 -45.14 -26.36
N GLY A 3 -38.73 -44.50 -27.29
CA GLY A 3 -37.51 -44.85 -28.03
C GLY A 3 -37.52 -44.09 -29.37
N HIS A 4 -36.32 -43.90 -29.96
CA HIS A 4 -36.01 -43.78 -31.40
C HIS A 4 -36.55 -42.56 -32.18
N ASP A 5 -35.92 -41.95 -33.18
CA ASP A 5 -34.69 -42.11 -33.99
C ASP A 5 -34.49 -40.76 -34.75
N GLY A 6 -33.38 -40.40 -35.39
CA GLY A 6 -32.30 -41.22 -35.91
C GLY A 6 -31.10 -40.41 -36.43
N ALA A 7 -30.16 -41.19 -36.97
CA ALA A 7 -28.80 -40.84 -37.35
C ALA A 7 -28.60 -40.85 -38.88
N THR A 8 -27.52 -40.19 -39.33
CA THR A 8 -26.69 -40.48 -40.53
C THR A 8 -25.37 -39.71 -40.30
N VAL A 9 -24.13 -40.22 -40.18
CA VAL A 9 -23.30 -41.33 -40.72
C VAL A 9 -22.73 -41.09 -42.14
N THR A 10 -21.52 -40.45 -42.15
CA THR A 10 -20.24 -40.71 -42.89
C THR A 10 -20.23 -40.92 -44.44
N PRO A 11 -19.08 -41.13 -45.15
CA PRO A 11 -17.63 -40.89 -44.88
C PRO A 11 -16.84 -40.23 -46.06
N ASP A 12 -15.57 -39.89 -45.75
CA ASP A 12 -14.29 -40.09 -46.50
C ASP A 12 -14.21 -40.09 -48.04
N ASP A 13 -13.19 -39.39 -48.58
CA ASP A 13 -12.35 -39.87 -49.69
C ASP A 13 -11.21 -38.89 -50.07
N GLY A 14 -9.96 -39.40 -50.14
CA GLY A 14 -9.05 -39.06 -51.24
C GLY A 14 -7.80 -38.20 -50.94
N THR A 15 -6.72 -38.85 -50.51
CA THR A 15 -5.32 -38.45 -50.78
C THR A 15 -4.91 -38.94 -52.20
N PRO A 16 -3.65 -38.88 -52.69
CA PRO A 16 -2.62 -37.82 -52.86
C PRO A 16 -2.22 -37.64 -54.36
N ALA A 17 -1.40 -36.64 -54.70
CA ALA A 17 -0.60 -36.69 -55.94
C ALA A 17 0.76 -35.99 -55.78
N ALA A 18 1.81 -36.80 -55.91
CA ALA A 18 3.20 -36.41 -56.09
C ALA A 18 3.49 -36.12 -57.57
N SER A 19 4.41 -35.17 -57.84
CA SER A 19 5.24 -34.99 -59.05
C SER A 19 5.95 -33.63 -58.91
N ALA A 20 7.23 -33.38 -59.20
CA ALA A 20 8.24 -34.17 -59.89
C ALA A 20 9.66 -33.67 -59.47
N THR A 21 10.58 -34.62 -59.45
CA THR A 21 12.04 -34.48 -59.51
C THR A 21 12.48 -34.11 -60.94
N THR A 22 13.56 -33.32 -61.10
CA THR A 22 14.64 -33.44 -62.14
C THR A 22 15.55 -32.21 -61.99
N ALA A 23 16.71 -32.34 -61.33
CA ALA A 23 18.03 -32.71 -61.88
C ALA A 23 18.77 -31.55 -62.58
N GLY A 24 19.90 -31.17 -61.98
CA GLY A 24 20.96 -30.36 -62.57
C GLY A 24 22.28 -30.74 -61.90
N ARG A 25 23.19 -31.30 -62.69
CA ARG A 25 24.39 -32.09 -62.35
C ARG A 25 25.69 -31.25 -62.34
N HIS A 26 26.69 -31.73 -61.56
CA HIS A 26 28.16 -31.64 -61.71
C HIS A 26 28.84 -30.24 -61.69
N SER A 27 29.58 -29.84 -60.64
CA SER A 27 31.02 -30.14 -60.29
C SER A 27 32.06 -29.46 -61.21
N PRO A 28 33.34 -29.31 -60.82
CA PRO A 28 33.95 -28.48 -59.76
C PRO A 28 35.08 -27.57 -60.34
N THR A 29 35.99 -27.09 -59.48
CA THR A 29 37.33 -26.49 -59.76
C THR A 29 37.39 -24.98 -60.08
N ALA A 30 37.91 -24.20 -59.13
CA ALA A 30 39.26 -23.61 -59.23
C ALA A 30 39.57 -22.75 -57.99
N VAL A 31 40.55 -23.17 -57.22
CA VAL A 31 41.35 -22.30 -56.33
C VAL A 31 42.28 -21.49 -57.24
N PRO A 32 42.54 -20.23 -56.90
CA PRO A 32 43.94 -19.86 -56.69
C PRO A 32 44.14 -19.22 -55.32
N ALA A 33 45.22 -19.65 -54.70
CA ALA A 33 45.79 -19.09 -53.50
C ALA A 33 46.41 -17.72 -53.77
N THR A 34 46.90 -17.11 -52.68
CA THR A 34 47.60 -15.81 -52.52
C THR A 34 46.61 -14.68 -52.17
N THR A 35 46.76 -13.90 -51.09
CA THR A 35 47.94 -13.60 -50.27
C THR A 35 47.47 -13.10 -48.89
N ALA A 36 48.33 -13.24 -47.89
CA ALA A 36 48.11 -12.96 -46.48
C ALA A 36 47.44 -11.62 -46.17
N GLU A 37 46.32 -11.65 -45.44
CA GLU A 37 45.93 -10.57 -44.53
C GLU A 37 45.88 -11.09 -43.09
N HIS A 38 46.85 -10.58 -42.35
CA HIS A 38 47.09 -10.70 -40.93
C HIS A 38 45.81 -10.51 -40.11
N HIS A 39 45.09 -11.60 -39.81
CA HIS A 39 44.02 -11.59 -38.81
C HIS A 39 44.67 -11.50 -37.43
N GLY A 40 44.88 -10.26 -36.98
CA GLY A 40 45.21 -9.99 -35.58
C GLY A 40 44.14 -10.56 -34.63
N PRO A 41 44.47 -10.76 -33.34
CA PRO A 41 43.57 -11.33 -32.33
C PRO A 41 42.38 -10.42 -31.95
N THR A 42 41.92 -9.54 -32.84
CA THR A 42 40.77 -8.65 -32.65
C THR A 42 39.45 -9.22 -33.18
N ALA A 43 39.47 -10.21 -34.07
CA ALA A 43 38.25 -10.83 -34.60
C ALA A 43 37.47 -11.66 -33.56
N ALA A 44 38.11 -12.08 -32.47
CA ALA A 44 37.48 -12.86 -31.39
C ALA A 44 36.78 -12.00 -30.31
N LEU A 45 36.84 -10.67 -30.39
CA LEU A 45 36.11 -9.75 -29.51
C LEU A 45 34.83 -9.17 -30.17
N ALA A 46 34.51 -9.58 -31.40
CA ALA A 46 33.38 -9.08 -32.19
C ALA A 46 32.00 -9.63 -31.77
N GLY A 47 31.87 -10.15 -30.54
CA GLY A 47 30.63 -10.75 -30.02
C GLY A 47 29.89 -9.91 -28.98
N THR A 48 30.52 -8.87 -28.40
CA THR A 48 29.86 -7.99 -27.43
C THR A 48 29.55 -6.67 -28.11
N VAL A 49 28.31 -6.50 -28.58
CA VAL A 49 27.82 -5.20 -29.06
C VAL A 49 28.05 -4.17 -27.94
N PRO A 50 28.88 -3.13 -28.13
CA PRO A 50 29.17 -2.18 -27.08
C PRO A 50 27.90 -1.38 -26.76
N VAL A 51 27.38 -1.56 -25.56
CA VAL A 51 26.26 -0.77 -25.04
C VAL A 51 26.70 0.70 -24.97
N PRO A 52 25.98 1.65 -25.59
CA PRO A 52 26.37 3.05 -25.56
C PRO A 52 26.40 3.59 -24.12
N PRO A 53 27.48 4.26 -23.67
CA PRO A 53 27.60 4.77 -22.30
C PRO A 53 26.53 5.81 -21.94
N VAL A 54 25.96 6.48 -22.96
CA VAL A 54 24.85 7.43 -22.81
C VAL A 54 23.57 6.72 -22.37
N LEU A 55 23.28 5.54 -22.91
CA LEU A 55 22.09 4.76 -22.57
C LEU A 55 22.12 4.34 -21.10
N VAL A 56 23.28 3.84 -20.64
CA VAL A 56 23.50 3.46 -19.23
C VAL A 56 23.25 4.65 -18.31
N ARG A 57 23.79 5.83 -18.65
CA ARG A 57 23.62 7.05 -17.86
C ARG A 57 22.17 7.52 -17.81
N ASP A 58 21.45 7.42 -18.93
CA ASP A 58 20.04 7.80 -19.00
C ASP A 58 19.16 6.84 -18.18
N TYR A 59 19.41 5.53 -18.23
CA TYR A 59 18.73 4.58 -17.36
C TYR A 59 19.05 4.83 -15.88
N GLN A 60 20.31 5.05 -15.50
CA GLN A 60 20.66 5.41 -14.13
C GLN A 60 19.94 6.68 -13.65
N ARG A 61 19.79 7.70 -14.51
CA ARG A 61 19.00 8.90 -14.19
C ARG A 61 17.53 8.57 -13.93
N LEU A 62 16.93 7.67 -14.72
CA LEU A 62 15.55 7.23 -14.49
C LEU A 62 15.42 6.39 -13.22
N LEU A 63 16.41 5.55 -12.90
CA LEU A 63 16.41 4.76 -11.66
C LEU A 63 16.53 5.62 -10.40
N ARG A 64 16.99 6.88 -10.51
CA ARG A 64 16.96 7.83 -9.39
C ARG A 64 15.54 8.17 -8.91
N LEU A 65 14.53 7.96 -9.75
CA LEU A 65 13.12 8.16 -9.37
C LEU A 65 12.66 7.17 -8.30
N PHE A 66 13.29 5.99 -8.21
CA PHE A 66 12.94 5.00 -7.20
C PHE A 66 13.39 5.43 -5.79
N PRO A 67 12.68 5.02 -4.72
CA PRO A 67 13.11 5.26 -3.35
C PRO A 67 14.54 4.79 -3.11
N TYR A 68 15.32 5.56 -2.33
CA TYR A 68 16.74 5.29 -2.10
C TYR A 68 17.03 3.86 -1.62
N THR A 69 16.23 3.39 -0.66
CA THR A 69 16.40 2.04 -0.08
C THR A 69 16.13 0.94 -1.09
N TYR A 70 15.13 1.12 -1.96
CA TYR A 70 14.82 0.18 -3.03
C TYR A 70 15.94 0.16 -4.08
N ARG A 71 16.39 1.35 -4.50
CA ARG A 71 17.51 1.51 -5.44
C ARG A 71 18.78 0.84 -4.91
N ARG A 72 19.15 1.08 -3.64
CA ARG A 72 20.33 0.46 -3.02
C ARG A 72 20.34 -1.07 -3.11
N ALA A 73 19.17 -1.71 -3.08
CA ALA A 73 19.05 -3.17 -3.11
C ALA A 73 18.95 -3.75 -4.53
N HIS A 74 18.26 -3.07 -5.47
CA HIS A 74 17.88 -3.65 -6.77
C HIS A 74 18.42 -2.89 -7.99
N GLU A 75 19.18 -1.79 -7.81
CA GLU A 75 19.64 -0.96 -8.94
C GLU A 75 20.46 -1.76 -9.96
N ALA A 76 21.39 -2.61 -9.48
CA ALA A 76 22.25 -3.40 -10.36
C ALA A 76 21.44 -4.43 -11.18
N GLU A 77 20.48 -5.11 -10.55
CA GLU A 77 19.59 -6.08 -11.20
C GLU A 77 18.68 -5.40 -12.22
N MET A 78 18.04 -4.29 -11.83
CA MET A 78 17.18 -3.52 -12.72
C MET A 78 17.93 -2.93 -13.90
N LEU A 79 19.14 -2.40 -13.67
CA LEU A 79 19.98 -1.90 -14.75
C LEU A 79 20.41 -3.04 -15.67
N GLY A 80 20.78 -4.20 -15.12
CA GLY A 80 21.08 -5.40 -15.91
C GLY A 80 19.92 -5.78 -16.83
N HIS A 81 18.71 -5.94 -16.28
CA HIS A 81 17.51 -6.25 -17.07
C HIS A 81 17.16 -5.20 -18.13
N LEU A 82 17.33 -3.91 -17.83
CA LEU A 82 17.08 -2.84 -18.80
C LEU A 82 18.11 -2.82 -19.94
N LEU A 83 19.36 -3.18 -19.66
CA LEU A 83 20.41 -3.28 -20.66
C LEU A 83 20.29 -4.55 -21.49
N ASP A 84 19.91 -5.68 -20.88
CA ASP A 84 19.66 -6.95 -21.58
C ASP A 84 18.46 -6.84 -22.55
N GLY A 85 17.45 -6.04 -22.18
CA GLY A 85 16.28 -5.77 -23.03
C GLY A 85 16.48 -4.67 -24.09
N ALA A 86 17.63 -4.00 -24.13
CA ALA A 86 17.87 -2.89 -25.05
C ALA A 86 18.08 -3.39 -26.49
N ARG A 87 17.51 -2.67 -27.47
CA ARG A 87 17.69 -3.02 -28.88
C ARG A 87 19.14 -2.77 -29.33
N PRO A 88 19.72 -3.60 -30.21
CA PRO A 88 21.04 -3.33 -30.79
C PRO A 88 21.09 -1.92 -31.42
N GLY A 89 22.07 -1.11 -31.03
CA GLY A 89 22.23 0.28 -31.50
C GLY A 89 21.35 1.33 -30.80
N GLN A 90 20.59 0.96 -29.77
CA GLN A 90 19.79 1.91 -28.99
C GLN A 90 20.69 2.87 -28.20
N SER A 91 20.56 4.16 -28.47
CA SER A 91 21.35 5.21 -27.80
C SER A 91 20.60 5.93 -26.67
N ARG A 92 19.26 5.84 -26.65
CA ARG A 92 18.40 6.49 -25.65
C ARG A 92 17.22 5.58 -25.24
N PRO A 93 16.71 5.72 -23.99
CA PRO A 93 15.50 5.02 -23.56
C PRO A 93 14.28 5.46 -24.37
N THR A 94 13.45 4.50 -24.78
CA THR A 94 12.20 4.76 -25.50
C THR A 94 11.19 5.47 -24.60
N ARG A 95 10.17 6.13 -25.20
CA ARG A 95 9.11 6.79 -24.41
C ARG A 95 8.32 5.79 -23.57
N ALA A 96 8.09 4.58 -24.10
CA ALA A 96 7.39 3.52 -23.40
C ALA A 96 8.17 3.06 -22.16
N GLU A 97 9.48 2.81 -22.28
CA GLU A 97 10.36 2.46 -21.16
C GLU A 97 10.38 3.54 -20.08
N ARG A 98 10.49 4.82 -20.47
CA ARG A 98 10.46 5.94 -19.52
C ARG A 98 9.15 5.96 -18.74
N TRP A 99 8.03 5.84 -19.43
CA TRP A 99 6.71 5.88 -18.80
C TRP A 99 6.49 4.67 -17.89
N ASP A 100 6.96 3.49 -18.29
CA ASP A 100 6.87 2.31 -17.46
C ASP A 100 7.73 2.41 -16.20
N LEU A 101 8.95 2.94 -16.31
CA LEU A 101 9.82 3.21 -15.17
C LEU A 101 9.24 4.27 -14.22
N VAL A 102 8.66 5.36 -14.76
CA VAL A 102 7.97 6.37 -13.94
C VAL A 102 6.78 5.74 -13.21
N ARG A 103 5.97 4.94 -13.90
CA ARG A 103 4.84 4.23 -13.30
C ARG A 103 5.28 3.22 -12.24
N ALA A 104 6.35 2.48 -12.50
CA ALA A 104 6.94 1.53 -11.56
C ALA A 104 7.48 2.26 -10.32
N ALA A 105 8.22 3.35 -10.50
CA ALA A 105 8.71 4.18 -9.41
C ALA A 105 7.56 4.78 -8.58
N ALA A 106 6.51 5.29 -9.22
CA ALA A 106 5.33 5.81 -8.53
C ALA A 106 4.63 4.72 -7.70
N ARG A 107 4.46 3.51 -8.24
CA ARG A 107 3.91 2.36 -7.52
C ARG A 107 4.77 1.97 -6.32
N GLU A 108 6.08 2.12 -6.42
CA GLU A 108 7.03 1.81 -5.37
C GLU A 108 7.02 2.88 -4.26
N TRP A 109 6.90 4.15 -4.63
CA TRP A 109 6.71 5.25 -3.68
C TRP A 109 5.44 5.12 -2.84
N LEU A 110 4.35 4.62 -3.44
CA LEU A 110 3.12 4.35 -2.68
C LEU A 110 3.37 3.35 -1.54
N LEU A 111 4.18 2.32 -1.76
CA LEU A 111 4.47 1.28 -0.76
C LEU A 111 5.69 1.58 0.13
N ALA A 112 6.47 2.60 -0.21
CA ALA A 112 7.65 3.01 0.55
C ALA A 112 7.40 3.25 2.05
N PRO A 113 6.25 3.81 2.48
CA PRO A 113 5.95 3.97 3.91
C PRO A 113 5.91 2.64 4.68
N LEU A 114 5.53 1.54 4.03
CA LEU A 114 5.34 0.23 4.65
C LEU A 114 6.64 -0.59 4.78
N GLY A 115 7.72 -0.21 4.09
CA GLY A 115 8.95 -0.99 4.11
C GLY A 115 9.80 -0.85 2.86
N ALA A 116 11.11 -1.08 3.02
CA ALA A 116 12.05 -1.14 1.91
C ALA A 116 12.07 -2.53 1.25
N THR A 117 11.79 -3.59 2.01
CA THR A 117 11.79 -4.97 1.53
C THR A 117 10.39 -5.59 1.57
N GLU A 118 10.16 -6.61 0.76
CA GLU A 118 8.87 -7.32 0.73
C GLU A 118 8.52 -7.94 2.10
N ARG A 119 9.51 -8.45 2.85
CA ARG A 119 9.30 -8.97 4.21
C ARG A 119 8.86 -7.88 5.19
N GLN A 120 9.49 -6.71 5.13
CA GLN A 120 9.11 -5.57 5.97
C GLN A 120 7.70 -5.09 5.66
N ARG A 121 7.38 -4.89 4.37
CA ARG A 121 6.01 -4.59 3.90
C ARG A 121 5.04 -5.65 4.36
N SER A 122 5.45 -6.91 4.30
CA SER A 122 4.62 -8.02 4.70
C SER A 122 4.12 -7.87 6.14
N SER A 123 5.07 -7.67 7.05
CA SER A 123 4.81 -7.46 8.47
C SER A 123 4.05 -6.15 8.75
N ALA A 124 4.47 -5.04 8.12
CA ALA A 124 3.89 -3.73 8.36
C ALA A 124 2.41 -3.69 7.97
N SER A 125 2.04 -4.17 6.79
CA SER A 125 0.65 -4.06 6.34
C SER A 125 -0.30 -4.91 7.17
N VAL A 126 0.15 -6.07 7.67
CA VAL A 126 -0.68 -6.88 8.59
C VAL A 126 -0.93 -6.13 9.88
N VAL A 127 0.11 -5.54 10.47
CA VAL A 127 -0.02 -4.71 11.66
C VAL A 127 -0.91 -3.50 11.41
N VAL A 128 -0.70 -2.78 10.30
CA VAL A 128 -1.49 -1.60 9.94
C VAL A 128 -2.96 -1.98 9.80
N VAL A 129 -3.28 -3.09 9.10
CA VAL A 129 -4.66 -3.57 9.01
C VAL A 129 -5.22 -3.89 10.39
N VAL A 130 -4.53 -4.68 11.21
CA VAL A 130 -5.01 -5.05 12.56
C VAL A 130 -5.28 -3.80 13.41
N ALA A 131 -4.32 -2.88 13.45
CA ALA A 131 -4.39 -1.67 14.26
C ALA A 131 -5.46 -0.69 13.76
N LEU A 132 -5.53 -0.44 12.45
CA LEU A 132 -6.55 0.43 11.87
C LEU A 132 -7.94 -0.20 11.92
N THR A 133 -8.08 -1.54 11.82
CA THR A 133 -9.37 -2.20 12.05
C THR A 133 -9.87 -1.97 13.47
N ALA A 134 -9.02 -2.16 14.47
CA ALA A 134 -9.39 -1.89 15.85
C ALA A 134 -9.72 -0.39 16.06
N LEU A 135 -8.87 0.52 15.58
CA LEU A 135 -9.02 1.96 15.75
C LEU A 135 -10.30 2.52 15.10
N LEU A 136 -10.60 2.07 13.89
CA LEU A 136 -11.73 2.59 13.11
C LEU A 136 -13.07 1.95 13.50
N ALA A 137 -13.08 0.80 14.18
CA ALA A 137 -14.32 0.09 14.50
C ALA A 137 -15.27 0.90 15.40
N GLY A 138 -14.74 1.58 16.42
CA GLY A 138 -15.53 2.45 17.30
C GLY A 138 -16.29 3.55 16.54
N PRO A 139 -15.60 4.49 15.88
CA PRO A 139 -16.24 5.58 15.14
C PRO A 139 -17.09 5.07 13.97
N ALA A 140 -16.68 4.00 13.28
CA ALA A 140 -17.46 3.40 12.20
C ALA A 140 -18.82 2.88 12.70
N THR A 141 -18.81 2.09 13.77
CA THR A 141 -20.04 1.54 14.36
C THR A 141 -20.93 2.65 14.90
N GLN A 142 -20.36 3.63 15.60
CA GLN A 142 -21.13 4.78 16.09
C GLN A 142 -21.79 5.54 14.94
N ALA A 143 -21.06 5.87 13.88
CA ALA A 143 -21.58 6.58 12.73
C ALA A 143 -22.70 5.80 12.01
N VAL A 144 -22.56 4.47 11.89
CA VAL A 144 -23.59 3.61 11.30
C VAL A 144 -24.84 3.57 12.18
N VAL A 145 -24.69 3.43 13.51
CA VAL A 145 -25.82 3.46 14.45
C VAL A 145 -26.55 4.80 14.37
N GLN A 146 -25.82 5.93 14.39
CA GLN A 146 -26.42 7.26 14.26
C GLN A 146 -27.16 7.44 12.94
N ALA A 147 -26.58 6.96 11.83
CA ALA A 147 -27.25 7.01 10.53
C ALA A 147 -28.55 6.19 10.51
N VAL A 148 -28.56 5.00 11.14
CA VAL A 148 -29.76 4.17 11.27
C VAL A 148 -30.82 4.87 12.11
N LEU A 149 -30.45 5.45 13.26
CA LEU A 149 -31.36 6.19 14.12
C LEU A 149 -31.92 7.44 13.44
N ALA A 150 -31.08 8.19 12.71
CA ALA A 150 -31.50 9.35 11.93
C ALA A 150 -32.48 8.98 10.81
N GLY A 151 -32.27 7.84 10.14
CA GLY A 151 -33.19 7.33 9.13
C GLY A 151 -34.50 6.76 9.72
N ALA A 152 -34.47 6.30 10.97
CA ALA A 152 -35.64 5.78 11.67
C ALA A 152 -36.48 6.87 12.36
N ALA A 153 -35.94 8.09 12.50
CA ALA A 153 -36.69 9.24 13.01
C ALA A 153 -37.91 9.50 12.11
N ASP A 154 -39.08 9.67 12.74
CA ASP A 154 -40.39 9.60 12.09
C ASP A 154 -40.51 10.62 10.93
N PRO A 155 -40.55 10.20 9.66
CA PRO A 155 -40.55 11.10 8.50
C PRO A 155 -41.93 11.74 8.25
N ARG A 156 -42.85 11.68 9.23
CA ARG A 156 -44.25 12.09 9.09
C ARG A 156 -44.45 13.57 8.76
N ASP A 157 -43.43 14.41 8.99
CA ASP A 157 -43.48 15.84 8.65
C ASP A 157 -43.04 16.16 7.21
N LEU A 158 -42.48 15.18 6.48
CA LEU A 158 -42.02 15.35 5.09
C LEU A 158 -42.94 14.58 4.14
N SER A 159 -44.11 15.14 3.84
CA SER A 159 -45.05 14.58 2.87
C SER A 159 -44.54 14.73 1.43
N LEU A 160 -43.45 14.03 1.08
CA LEU A 160 -42.98 13.89 -0.29
C LEU A 160 -43.70 12.69 -0.91
N GLY A 161 -44.79 12.97 -1.64
CA GLY A 161 -45.54 11.93 -2.36
C GLY A 161 -44.70 11.19 -3.41
N GLY A 162 -44.90 9.88 -3.55
CA GLY A 162 -44.30 9.04 -4.61
C GLY A 162 -43.08 8.23 -4.19
N ALA A 163 -42.36 7.67 -5.18
CA ALA A 163 -41.18 6.81 -4.99
C ALA A 163 -40.01 7.48 -4.22
N TRP A 164 -40.05 8.81 -4.07
CA TRP A 164 -39.08 9.57 -3.29
C TRP A 164 -39.19 9.32 -1.78
N SER A 165 -40.37 8.96 -1.27
CA SER A 165 -40.60 8.64 0.15
C SER A 165 -39.71 7.51 0.67
N ALA A 166 -39.37 6.53 -0.18
CA ALA A 166 -38.47 5.42 0.17
C ALA A 166 -37.01 5.85 0.35
N TRP A 167 -36.60 6.97 -0.28
CA TRP A 167 -35.23 7.49 -0.20
C TRP A 167 -35.06 8.56 0.88
N VAL A 168 -36.14 9.15 1.39
CA VAL A 168 -36.11 10.17 2.44
C VAL A 168 -35.29 9.71 3.67
N PRO A 169 -35.48 8.49 4.22
CA PRO A 169 -34.66 8.01 5.34
C PRO A 169 -33.17 7.94 5.03
N VAL A 170 -32.82 7.53 3.81
CA VAL A 170 -31.42 7.39 3.38
C VAL A 170 -30.77 8.75 3.20
N VAL A 171 -31.49 9.70 2.60
CA VAL A 171 -31.00 11.08 2.44
C VAL A 171 -30.82 11.74 3.81
N LEU A 172 -31.79 11.61 4.70
CA LEU A 172 -31.69 12.12 6.07
C LEU A 172 -30.50 11.52 6.82
N ALA A 173 -30.30 10.20 6.72
CA ALA A 173 -29.15 9.53 7.33
C ALA A 173 -27.81 10.03 6.78
N VAL A 174 -27.69 10.28 5.47
CA VAL A 174 -26.46 10.80 4.85
C VAL A 174 -26.22 12.27 5.20
N VAL A 175 -27.27 13.09 5.29
CA VAL A 175 -27.16 14.49 5.71
C VAL A 175 -26.76 14.60 7.18
N ALA A 176 -27.31 13.73 8.03
CA ALA A 176 -26.96 13.64 9.44
C ALA A 176 -25.52 13.14 9.64
N VAL A 177 -25.13 12.08 8.91
CA VAL A 177 -23.84 11.42 9.04
C VAL A 177 -23.17 11.26 7.66
N PRO A 178 -22.47 12.28 7.15
CA PRO A 178 -21.90 12.27 5.80
C PRO A 178 -20.88 11.15 5.54
N LEU A 179 -20.23 10.65 6.58
CA LEU A 179 -19.27 9.54 6.49
C LEU A 179 -19.91 8.15 6.52
N ALA A 180 -21.22 8.01 6.78
CA ALA A 180 -21.87 6.71 6.91
C ALA A 180 -21.64 5.78 5.69
N PRO A 181 -21.72 6.25 4.43
CA PRO A 181 -21.42 5.41 3.27
C PRO A 181 -19.99 4.87 3.28
N ALA A 182 -19.01 5.69 3.68
CA ALA A 182 -17.61 5.27 3.78
C ALA A 182 -17.43 4.16 4.83
N TRP A 183 -18.11 4.29 5.97
CA TRP A 183 -18.03 3.30 7.06
C TRP A 183 -18.68 1.96 6.69
N VAL A 184 -19.82 1.97 6.00
CA VAL A 184 -20.48 0.74 5.52
C VAL A 184 -19.59 0.01 4.52
N LEU A 185 -19.04 0.74 3.53
CA LEU A 185 -18.10 0.18 2.56
C LEU A 185 -16.85 -0.39 3.24
N TRP A 186 -16.33 0.31 4.25
CA TRP A 186 -15.18 -0.13 5.01
C TRP A 186 -15.45 -1.42 5.81
N TRP A 187 -16.59 -1.53 6.50
CA TRP A 187 -16.97 -2.79 7.16
C TRP A 187 -17.08 -3.95 6.17
N GLY A 188 -17.68 -3.71 5.01
CA GLY A 188 -17.69 -4.68 3.90
C GLY A 188 -16.28 -5.08 3.45
N ALA A 189 -15.34 -4.13 3.42
CA ALA A 189 -13.94 -4.40 3.10
C ALA A 189 -13.24 -5.26 4.15
N VAL A 190 -13.48 -4.99 5.45
CA VAL A 190 -12.96 -5.79 6.57
C VAL A 190 -13.48 -7.22 6.46
N VAL A 191 -14.79 -7.42 6.37
CA VAL A 191 -15.41 -8.76 6.25
C VAL A 191 -14.87 -9.49 5.02
N SER A 192 -14.80 -8.82 3.87
CA SER A 192 -14.27 -9.41 2.63
C SER A 192 -12.80 -9.82 2.77
N LEU A 193 -11.97 -9.04 3.47
CA LEU A 193 -10.55 -9.33 3.67
C LEU A 193 -10.38 -10.61 4.50
N PHE A 194 -11.13 -10.73 5.59
CA PHE A 194 -11.09 -11.90 6.49
C PHE A 194 -11.74 -13.14 5.89
N ALA A 195 -12.74 -12.97 5.01
CA ALA A 195 -13.30 -14.04 4.18
C ALA A 195 -12.35 -14.50 3.06
N GLY A 196 -11.21 -13.82 2.84
CA GLY A 196 -10.24 -14.15 1.80
C GLY A 196 -10.56 -13.57 0.41
N LEU A 197 -11.62 -12.76 0.30
CA LEU A 197 -12.07 -12.08 -0.93
C LEU A 197 -11.24 -10.82 -1.20
N ARG A 198 -9.95 -11.00 -1.50
CA ARG A 198 -8.95 -9.91 -1.56
C ARG A 198 -9.31 -8.79 -2.54
N ARG A 199 -9.77 -9.13 -3.74
CA ARG A 199 -10.14 -8.14 -4.76
C ARG A 199 -11.32 -7.29 -4.30
N THR A 200 -12.34 -7.94 -3.74
CA THR A 200 -13.52 -7.28 -3.17
C THR A 200 -13.12 -6.38 -2.01
N ALA A 201 -12.27 -6.86 -1.11
CA ALA A 201 -11.75 -6.05 -0.01
C ALA A 201 -11.02 -4.80 -0.49
N LEU A 202 -10.16 -4.93 -1.52
CA LEU A 202 -9.44 -3.80 -2.10
C LEU A 202 -10.42 -2.78 -2.73
N VAL A 203 -11.37 -3.25 -3.55
CA VAL A 203 -12.36 -2.38 -4.19
C VAL A 203 -13.20 -1.64 -3.13
N LEU A 204 -13.75 -2.37 -2.16
CA LEU A 204 -14.55 -1.78 -1.09
C LEU A 204 -13.76 -0.79 -0.24
N SER A 205 -12.50 -1.11 0.09
CA SER A 205 -11.64 -0.18 0.82
C SER A 205 -11.35 1.09 0.01
N GLY A 206 -11.10 0.95 -1.30
CA GLY A 206 -10.88 2.08 -2.20
C GLY A 206 -12.12 2.97 -2.33
N LEU A 207 -13.30 2.36 -2.44
CA LEU A 207 -14.57 3.08 -2.45
C LEU A 207 -14.85 3.77 -1.11
N ALA A 208 -14.53 3.13 0.02
CA ALA A 208 -14.66 3.73 1.34
C ALA A 208 -13.77 4.97 1.48
N ALA A 209 -12.50 4.89 1.07
CA ALA A 209 -11.59 6.04 1.10
C ALA A 209 -12.06 7.17 0.17
N ALA A 210 -12.52 6.83 -1.05
CA ALA A 210 -13.08 7.82 -1.98
C ALA A 210 -14.33 8.51 -1.41
N ALA A 211 -15.26 7.74 -0.82
CA ALA A 211 -16.43 8.27 -0.15
C ALA A 211 -16.07 9.19 1.03
N GLY A 212 -15.05 8.83 1.81
CA GLY A 212 -14.54 9.68 2.90
C GLY A 212 -13.99 11.03 2.40
N VAL A 213 -13.22 11.02 1.30
CA VAL A 213 -12.69 12.25 0.69
C VAL A 213 -13.82 13.12 0.11
N VAL A 214 -14.79 12.50 -0.57
CA VAL A 214 -15.96 13.21 -1.11
C VAL A 214 -16.79 13.82 0.01
N ALA A 215 -17.01 13.10 1.11
CA ALA A 215 -17.74 13.61 2.28
C ALA A 215 -17.00 14.81 2.91
N ALA A 216 -15.67 14.74 3.07
CA ALA A 216 -14.87 15.86 3.55
C ALA A 216 -14.97 17.07 2.62
N GLY A 217 -14.85 16.88 1.30
CA GLY A 217 -14.98 17.96 0.31
C GLY A 217 -16.38 18.58 0.29
N ALA A 218 -17.43 17.77 0.38
CA ALA A 218 -18.81 18.23 0.47
C ALA A 218 -19.04 19.07 1.73
N LEU A 219 -18.49 18.65 2.87
CA LEU A 219 -18.55 19.38 4.13
C LEU A 219 -17.81 20.73 4.06
N VAL A 220 -16.65 20.79 3.38
CA VAL A 220 -15.96 22.06 3.11
C VAL A 220 -16.83 22.97 2.24
N SER A 221 -17.45 22.44 1.17
CA SER A 221 -18.31 23.23 0.29
C SER A 221 -19.62 23.70 0.94
N ALA A 222 -20.09 22.98 1.96
CA ALA A 222 -21.28 23.32 2.73
C ALA A 222 -20.97 24.21 3.95
N GLU A 223 -19.75 24.75 4.04
CA GLU A 223 -19.30 25.62 5.14
C GLU A 223 -19.40 24.96 6.54
N ARG A 224 -19.47 23.62 6.60
CA ARG A 224 -19.48 22.82 7.85
C ARG A 224 -18.04 22.51 8.28
N ALA A 225 -17.31 23.59 8.51
CA ALA A 225 -15.90 23.69 8.86
C ALA A 225 -15.39 22.63 9.87
N SER A 226 -16.00 22.57 11.06
CA SER A 226 -15.58 21.69 12.15
C SER A 226 -15.71 20.20 11.81
N VAL A 227 -16.82 19.84 11.15
CA VAL A 227 -17.11 18.46 10.74
C VAL A 227 -16.21 18.04 9.58
N ALA A 228 -15.93 18.94 8.64
CA ALA A 228 -15.01 18.69 7.52
C ALA A 228 -13.58 18.35 8.01
N PHE A 229 -13.14 19.07 9.04
CA PHE A 229 -11.82 18.90 9.63
C PHE A 229 -11.67 17.53 10.31
N GLN A 230 -12.64 17.14 11.14
CA GLN A 230 -12.68 15.79 11.74
C GLN A 230 -12.75 14.69 10.67
N ALA A 231 -13.59 14.88 9.65
CA ALA A 231 -13.73 13.94 8.54
C ALA A 231 -12.42 13.72 7.76
N THR A 232 -11.59 14.75 7.64
CA THR A 232 -10.28 14.67 6.98
C THR A 232 -9.35 13.69 7.71
N GLY A 233 -9.33 13.71 9.05
CA GLY A 233 -8.55 12.76 9.84
C GLY A 233 -8.95 11.30 9.55
N TRP A 234 -10.25 11.03 9.47
CA TRP A 234 -10.77 9.70 9.12
C TRP A 234 -10.47 9.31 7.68
N ALA A 235 -10.56 10.24 6.72
CA ALA A 235 -10.21 9.99 5.33
C ALA A 235 -8.73 9.58 5.16
N VAL A 236 -7.81 10.22 5.92
CA VAL A 236 -6.39 9.83 5.95
C VAL A 236 -6.21 8.41 6.49
N ALA A 237 -6.94 8.04 7.56
CA ALA A 237 -6.89 6.69 8.11
C ALA A 237 -7.42 5.64 7.13
N LEU A 238 -8.51 5.93 6.41
CA LEU A 238 -9.06 5.07 5.36
C LEU A 238 -8.08 4.91 4.19
N ALA A 239 -7.41 5.98 3.76
CA ALA A 239 -6.39 5.92 2.72
C ALA A 239 -5.18 5.04 3.14
N ALA A 240 -4.72 5.17 4.38
CA ALA A 240 -3.68 4.32 4.94
C ALA A 240 -4.10 2.83 5.01
N TYR A 241 -5.38 2.56 5.34
CA TYR A 241 -5.94 1.22 5.34
C TYR A 241 -5.94 0.61 3.92
N VAL A 242 -6.39 1.36 2.90
CA VAL A 242 -6.35 0.92 1.49
C VAL A 242 -4.93 0.55 1.07
N LEU A 243 -3.94 1.35 1.46
CA LEU A 243 -2.55 1.09 1.12
C LEU A 243 -2.06 -0.25 1.70
N ALA A 244 -2.43 -0.54 2.95
CA ALA A 244 -2.10 -1.80 3.61
C ALA A 244 -2.82 -2.99 2.95
N VAL A 245 -4.10 -2.85 2.60
CA VAL A 245 -4.87 -3.87 1.87
C VAL A 245 -4.26 -4.13 0.50
N LEU A 246 -3.89 -3.07 -0.25
CA LEU A 246 -3.22 -3.18 -1.54
C LEU A 246 -1.94 -4.01 -1.42
N SER A 247 -1.11 -3.76 -0.40
CA SER A 247 0.08 -4.57 -0.11
C SER A 247 -0.26 -6.04 0.13
N ILE A 248 -1.33 -6.34 0.88
CA ILE A 248 -1.73 -7.72 1.20
C ILE A 248 -2.26 -8.43 -0.06
N THR A 249 -3.01 -7.73 -0.92
CA THR A 249 -3.59 -8.33 -2.13
C THR A 249 -2.55 -8.78 -3.16
N ARG A 250 -1.36 -8.16 -3.16
CA ARG A 250 -0.26 -8.53 -4.06
C ARG A 250 0.47 -9.82 -3.66
N ARG A 251 0.18 -10.38 -2.48
CA ARG A 251 0.87 -11.58 -1.96
C ARG A 251 0.25 -12.85 -2.51
N THR A 252 1.07 -13.88 -2.68
CA THR A 252 0.63 -15.24 -3.06
C THR A 252 0.16 -16.06 -1.84
N SER A 253 0.68 -15.80 -0.64
CA SER A 253 0.29 -16.46 0.61
C SER A 253 -1.04 -15.97 1.17
N ARG A 254 -1.63 -16.66 2.17
CA ARG A 254 -2.89 -16.24 2.85
C ARG A 254 -2.81 -14.77 3.29
N ALA A 255 -3.89 -14.02 3.04
CA ALA A 255 -3.96 -12.56 3.24
C ALA A 255 -3.66 -12.15 4.69
N VAL A 256 -4.25 -12.85 5.65
CA VAL A 256 -4.06 -12.62 7.08
C VAL A 256 -3.90 -13.98 7.78
N GLY A 257 -2.87 -14.13 8.61
CA GLY A 257 -2.67 -15.36 9.39
C GLY A 257 -3.66 -15.47 10.56
N ALA A 258 -3.93 -16.69 11.04
CA ALA A 258 -4.90 -16.95 12.12
C ALA A 258 -4.63 -16.13 13.40
N ARG A 259 -3.36 -15.92 13.76
CA ARG A 259 -2.95 -15.06 14.89
C ARG A 259 -3.30 -13.59 14.69
N ALA A 260 -3.16 -13.08 13.47
CA ALA A 260 -3.52 -11.69 13.17
C ALA A 260 -5.04 -11.52 13.10
N ALA A 261 -5.76 -12.52 12.59
CA ALA A 261 -7.23 -12.53 12.61
C ALA A 261 -7.78 -12.54 14.04
N THR A 262 -7.29 -13.44 14.90
CA THR A 262 -7.67 -13.48 16.32
C THR A 262 -7.33 -12.17 17.04
N ALA A 263 -6.13 -11.61 16.83
CA ALA A 263 -5.77 -10.31 17.39
C ALA A 263 -6.71 -9.19 16.91
N THR A 264 -7.06 -9.17 15.63
CA THR A 264 -8.00 -8.18 15.08
C THR A 264 -9.36 -8.31 15.76
N VAL A 265 -9.91 -9.52 15.86
CA VAL A 265 -11.21 -9.76 16.50
C VAL A 265 -11.20 -9.29 17.95
N TRP A 266 -10.20 -9.70 18.74
CA TRP A 266 -10.11 -9.32 20.15
C TRP A 266 -9.93 -7.80 20.35
N LEU A 267 -9.05 -7.16 19.59
CA LEU A 267 -8.83 -5.71 19.70
C LEU A 267 -10.07 -4.93 19.25
N THR A 268 -10.71 -5.36 18.17
CA THR A 268 -11.96 -4.76 17.67
C THR A 268 -13.07 -4.90 18.71
N ALA A 269 -13.23 -6.10 19.29
CA ALA A 269 -14.22 -6.35 20.33
C ALA A 269 -13.95 -5.50 21.58
N ALA A 270 -12.69 -5.36 22.01
CA ALA A 270 -12.31 -4.52 23.14
C ALA A 270 -12.62 -3.04 22.88
N VAL A 271 -12.29 -2.53 21.68
CA VAL A 271 -12.62 -1.14 21.30
C VAL A 271 -14.13 -0.92 21.30
N LEU A 272 -14.90 -1.83 20.68
CA LEU A 272 -16.35 -1.74 20.65
C LEU A 272 -16.97 -1.82 22.05
N ALA A 273 -16.47 -2.71 22.92
CA ALA A 273 -16.92 -2.81 24.30
C ALA A 273 -16.67 -1.53 25.10
N ALA A 274 -15.58 -0.81 24.80
CA ALA A 274 -15.26 0.46 25.43
C ALA A 274 -16.03 1.65 24.83
N SER A 275 -16.31 1.63 23.52
CA SER A 275 -16.91 2.77 22.81
C SER A 275 -18.43 2.76 22.83
N VAL A 276 -19.07 1.60 22.60
CA VAL A 276 -20.52 1.49 22.40
C VAL A 276 -21.33 1.97 23.62
N PRO A 277 -21.01 1.59 24.88
CA PRO A 277 -21.77 2.05 26.04
C PRO A 277 -21.76 3.57 26.20
N ARG A 278 -20.62 4.19 25.89
CA ARG A 278 -20.45 5.65 25.94
C ARG A 278 -21.31 6.32 24.88
N SER A 279 -21.20 5.85 23.63
CA SER A 279 -22.00 6.37 22.52
C SER A 279 -23.51 6.27 22.78
N VAL A 280 -23.99 5.17 23.38
CA VAL A 280 -25.41 5.01 23.71
C VAL A 280 -25.87 6.01 24.78
N ALA A 281 -25.04 6.26 25.80
CA ALA A 281 -25.33 7.26 26.83
C ALA A 281 -25.38 8.68 26.25
N ASP A 282 -24.38 9.06 25.44
CA ASP A 282 -24.31 10.41 24.84
C ASP A 282 -25.52 10.66 23.91
N THR A 283 -25.91 9.66 23.12
CA THR A 283 -27.07 9.77 22.21
C THR A 283 -28.38 9.91 22.97
N ALA A 284 -28.48 9.29 24.16
CA ALA A 284 -29.67 9.36 25.00
C ALA A 284 -29.81 10.72 25.70
N GLU A 285 -28.70 11.38 26.04
CA GLU A 285 -28.70 12.69 26.72
C GLU A 285 -28.80 13.87 25.76
N GLU A 286 -28.08 13.84 24.63
CA GLU A 286 -27.92 15.01 23.74
C GLU A 286 -28.69 14.89 22.41
N GLY A 287 -29.23 13.70 22.11
CA GLY A 287 -29.97 13.43 20.87
C GLY A 287 -29.07 13.16 19.64
N VAL A 288 -29.67 12.66 18.57
CA VAL A 288 -28.99 12.17 17.34
C VAL A 288 -28.17 13.24 16.60
N TRP A 289 -28.44 14.52 16.86
CA TRP A 289 -27.91 15.66 16.09
C TRP A 289 -26.68 16.33 16.73
N VAL A 290 -26.27 15.91 17.92
CA VAL A 290 -25.13 16.50 18.62
C VAL A 290 -23.85 15.72 18.29
N SER A 291 -22.80 16.47 18.03
CA SER A 291 -21.48 15.95 17.63
C SER A 291 -20.85 15.16 18.76
N ALA A 292 -20.02 14.16 18.42
CA ALA A 292 -19.37 13.26 19.36
C ALA A 292 -18.84 13.97 20.63
N PRO A 293 -18.99 13.36 21.82
CA PRO A 293 -18.52 13.94 23.07
C PRO A 293 -17.05 14.35 22.93
N GLY A 294 -16.72 15.55 23.42
CA GLY A 294 -15.33 16.01 23.50
C GLY A 294 -14.48 14.96 24.21
N TYR A 295 -13.33 14.61 23.64
CA TYR A 295 -12.41 13.68 24.29
C TYR A 295 -12.02 14.25 25.66
N PRO A 296 -12.16 13.49 26.77
CA PRO A 296 -11.90 13.99 28.12
C PRO A 296 -10.41 14.23 28.42
N LEU A 297 -9.54 14.07 27.41
CA LEU A 297 -8.09 14.19 27.53
C LEU A 297 -7.65 15.57 27.06
N THR A 298 -6.84 16.23 27.87
CA THR A 298 -6.15 17.45 27.44
C THR A 298 -5.30 17.17 26.19
N LEU A 299 -5.14 18.18 25.33
CA LEU A 299 -4.31 18.07 24.13
C LEU A 299 -2.91 17.49 24.43
N ALA A 300 -2.29 17.92 25.52
CA ALA A 300 -0.99 17.43 25.97
C ALA A 300 -1.02 15.93 26.29
N ALA A 301 -2.07 15.43 26.93
CA ALA A 301 -2.24 14.01 27.23
C ALA A 301 -2.45 13.19 25.95
N THR A 302 -3.20 13.70 24.98
CA THR A 302 -3.43 13.05 23.68
C THR A 302 -2.14 12.99 22.86
N VAL A 303 -1.37 14.09 22.80
CA VAL A 303 -0.06 14.13 22.14
C VAL A 303 0.92 13.18 22.82
N ALA A 304 0.99 13.16 24.15
CA ALA A 304 1.85 12.24 24.89
C ALA A 304 1.47 10.76 24.64
N ALA A 305 0.17 10.44 24.58
CA ALA A 305 -0.31 9.10 24.28
C ALA A 305 0.06 8.67 22.84
N VAL A 306 -0.08 9.56 21.85
CA VAL A 306 0.32 9.28 20.47
C VAL A 306 1.83 9.12 20.33
N VAL A 307 2.62 10.04 20.90
CA VAL A 307 4.08 9.95 20.88
C VAL A 307 4.53 8.66 21.59
N GLY A 308 3.94 8.33 22.73
CA GLY A 308 4.20 7.10 23.47
C GLY A 308 3.86 5.84 22.68
N ALA A 309 2.70 5.81 22.02
CA ALA A 309 2.28 4.69 21.17
C ALA A 309 3.21 4.52 19.97
N VAL A 310 3.58 5.61 19.29
CA VAL A 310 4.53 5.57 18.17
C VAL A 310 5.91 5.13 18.66
N ALA A 311 6.40 5.65 19.79
CA ALA A 311 7.67 5.25 20.37
C ALA A 311 7.68 3.76 20.75
N ALA A 312 6.60 3.24 21.32
CA ALA A 312 6.43 1.82 21.62
C ALA A 312 6.44 0.96 20.35
N LEU A 313 5.72 1.38 19.30
CA LEU A 313 5.74 0.71 18.00
C LEU A 313 7.14 0.69 17.38
N VAL A 314 7.88 1.80 17.47
CA VAL A 314 9.28 1.88 17.01
C VAL A 314 10.19 0.99 17.85
N ALA A 315 10.00 0.91 19.16
CA ALA A 315 10.81 0.07 20.05
C ALA A 315 10.69 -1.42 19.70
N VAL A 316 9.48 -1.87 19.35
CA VAL A 316 9.17 -3.28 19.07
C VAL A 316 9.57 -3.66 17.63
N ARG A 317 10.71 -4.34 17.48
CA ARG A 317 11.26 -4.80 16.17
C ARG A 317 10.24 -5.41 15.19
N PRO A 318 9.35 -6.35 15.58
CA PRO A 318 8.42 -6.97 14.63
C PRO A 318 7.35 -6.01 14.09
N VAL A 319 7.10 -4.90 14.76
CA VAL A 319 5.99 -3.97 14.48
C VAL A 319 6.49 -2.60 14.00
N ARG A 320 7.78 -2.32 14.21
CA ARG A 320 8.48 -1.07 13.84
C ARG A 320 8.18 -0.54 12.44
N GLN A 321 8.03 -1.43 11.46
CA GLN A 321 7.81 -1.03 10.06
C GLN A 321 6.40 -0.45 9.83
N ALA A 322 5.45 -0.69 10.73
CA ALA A 322 4.12 -0.07 10.69
C ALA A 322 4.08 1.33 11.33
N ALA A 323 5.07 1.65 12.18
CA ALA A 323 5.11 2.90 12.92
C ALA A 323 5.03 4.17 12.05
N PRO A 324 5.66 4.24 10.85
CA PRO A 324 5.53 5.42 10.00
C PRO A 324 4.09 5.71 9.57
N VAL A 325 3.39 4.67 9.11
CA VAL A 325 2.00 4.80 8.63
C VAL A 325 1.06 5.09 9.80
N LEU A 326 1.17 4.31 10.89
CA LEU A 326 0.32 4.51 12.06
C LEU A 326 0.60 5.85 12.74
N GLY A 327 1.86 6.30 12.80
CA GLY A 327 2.23 7.60 13.33
C GLY A 327 1.65 8.75 12.50
N GLY A 328 1.71 8.67 11.18
CA GLY A 328 1.05 9.65 10.29
C GLY A 328 -0.47 9.71 10.47
N VAL A 329 -1.13 8.55 10.61
CA VAL A 329 -2.57 8.48 10.89
C VAL A 329 -2.90 9.07 12.26
N LEU A 330 -2.14 8.73 13.30
CA LEU A 330 -2.37 9.27 14.65
C LEU A 330 -2.17 10.79 14.68
N VAL A 331 -1.13 11.32 14.01
CA VAL A 331 -0.94 12.77 13.86
C VAL A 331 -2.14 13.40 13.14
N ALA A 332 -2.62 12.80 12.05
CA ALA A 332 -3.80 13.29 11.35
C ALA A 332 -5.02 13.35 12.26
N LEU A 333 -5.28 12.29 13.03
CA LEU A 333 -6.42 12.20 13.95
C LEU A 333 -6.31 13.19 15.10
N VAL A 334 -5.13 13.32 15.73
CA VAL A 334 -4.93 14.28 16.82
C VAL A 334 -5.11 15.70 16.32
N VAL A 335 -4.45 16.05 15.21
CA VAL A 335 -4.57 17.40 14.65
C VAL A 335 -6.02 17.67 14.27
N ALA A 336 -6.71 16.74 13.58
CA ALA A 336 -8.10 16.86 13.15
C ALA A 336 -9.14 16.93 14.29
N HIS A 337 -8.80 16.47 15.50
CA HIS A 337 -9.67 16.48 16.67
C HIS A 337 -9.12 17.37 17.80
N SER A 338 -8.19 18.26 17.46
CA SER A 338 -7.60 19.23 18.39
C SER A 338 -7.93 20.65 17.98
N ASP A 339 -7.90 21.55 18.97
CA ASP A 339 -8.02 22.99 18.73
C ASP A 339 -6.70 23.62 18.20
N LEU A 340 -5.71 22.83 17.77
CA LEU A 340 -4.37 23.34 17.39
C LEU A 340 -4.35 24.15 16.10
N LEU A 341 -5.01 23.64 15.05
CA LEU A 341 -5.17 24.37 13.78
C LEU A 341 -6.46 25.21 13.77
N TRP A 342 -7.28 25.04 14.79
CA TRP A 342 -8.46 25.86 15.00
C TRP A 342 -8.04 27.12 15.76
N SER A 343 -7.96 28.25 15.07
CA SER A 343 -7.96 29.53 15.74
C SER A 343 -9.35 29.75 16.34
N GLY A 344 -9.57 29.31 17.59
CA GLY A 344 -10.77 29.64 18.36
C GLY A 344 -11.02 31.15 18.55
N ALA A 345 -10.13 32.00 18.03
CA ALA A 345 -10.17 33.46 18.05
C ALA A 345 -10.54 34.11 16.70
N LEU A 346 -10.74 33.33 15.63
CA LEU A 346 -11.16 33.86 14.31
C LEU A 346 -12.52 33.28 13.94
N ASP A 347 -13.34 34.12 13.31
CA ASP A 347 -14.74 33.89 12.95
C ASP A 347 -15.02 32.44 12.51
N THR A 348 -16.05 31.82 13.10
CA THR A 348 -16.39 30.40 12.94
C THR A 348 -16.81 29.98 11.53
N THR A 349 -16.86 30.93 10.60
CA THR A 349 -17.37 30.81 9.24
C THR A 349 -16.27 30.63 8.18
N ALA A 350 -15.01 30.97 8.49
CA ALA A 350 -13.92 30.92 7.53
C ALA A 350 -12.94 29.79 7.85
N VAL A 351 -13.24 28.57 7.38
CA VAL A 351 -12.18 27.56 7.21
C VAL A 351 -11.52 27.75 5.86
N ASP A 352 -10.25 28.14 5.91
CA ASP A 352 -9.38 28.05 4.76
C ASP A 352 -9.10 26.58 4.44
N LEU A 353 -9.27 26.19 3.17
CA LEU A 353 -8.78 24.94 2.58
C LEU A 353 -7.35 24.59 3.06
N GLY A 354 -6.55 25.61 3.39
CA GLY A 354 -5.24 25.50 4.01
C GLY A 354 -5.19 24.65 5.29
N ASN A 355 -6.23 24.67 6.14
CA ASN A 355 -6.25 23.87 7.38
C ASN A 355 -6.44 22.37 7.09
N VAL A 356 -7.33 22.03 6.15
CA VAL A 356 -7.54 20.65 5.68
C VAL A 356 -6.26 20.12 5.01
N LEU A 357 -5.65 20.93 4.14
CA LEU A 357 -4.37 20.61 3.52
C LEU A 357 -3.23 20.52 4.55
N GLY A 358 -3.30 21.31 5.62
CA GLY A 358 -2.37 21.30 6.74
C GLY A 358 -2.38 19.96 7.49
N VAL A 359 -3.56 19.38 7.76
CA VAL A 359 -3.68 18.04 8.38
C VAL A 359 -3.02 16.98 7.51
N VAL A 360 -3.30 16.98 6.21
CA VAL A 360 -2.72 16.02 5.25
C VAL A 360 -1.21 16.22 5.16
N GLY A 361 -0.75 17.48 5.07
CA GLY A 361 0.67 17.82 5.01
C GLY A 361 1.44 17.37 6.26
N LEU A 362 0.90 17.63 7.45
CA LEU A 362 1.49 17.19 8.72
C LEU A 362 1.50 15.67 8.86
N SER A 363 0.44 14.99 8.44
CA SER A 363 0.38 13.52 8.42
C SER A 363 1.45 12.91 7.52
N LEU A 364 1.63 13.46 6.32
CA LEU A 364 2.67 13.03 5.38
C LEU A 364 4.07 13.33 5.94
N ALA A 365 4.29 14.53 6.49
CA ALA A 365 5.56 14.89 7.10
C ALA A 365 5.92 13.95 8.26
N ALA A 366 4.97 13.68 9.16
CA ALA A 366 5.14 12.74 10.27
C ALA A 366 5.47 11.33 9.77
N THR A 367 4.76 10.86 8.74
CA THR A 367 5.03 9.56 8.10
C THR A 367 6.47 9.49 7.56
N LEU A 368 6.91 10.53 6.85
CA LEU A 368 8.24 10.60 6.25
C LEU A 368 9.34 10.67 7.30
N VAL A 369 9.16 11.49 8.34
CA VAL A 369 10.11 11.61 9.47
C VAL A 369 10.22 10.29 10.21
N ALA A 370 9.09 9.67 10.57
CA ALA A 370 9.09 8.36 11.23
C ALA A 370 9.73 7.29 10.34
N ARG A 371 9.49 7.31 9.02
CA ARG A 371 10.14 6.39 8.08
C ARG A 371 11.65 6.59 8.03
N TRP A 372 12.11 7.83 8.03
CA TRP A 372 13.54 8.15 8.08
C TRP A 372 14.18 7.61 9.36
N VAL A 373 13.53 7.83 10.52
CA VAL A 373 14.01 7.31 11.82
C VAL A 373 14.11 5.78 11.80
N VAL A 374 13.06 5.08 11.33
CA VAL A 374 13.04 3.62 11.25
C VAL A 374 14.16 3.10 10.36
N ASN A 375 14.37 3.69 9.17
CA ASN A 375 15.46 3.31 8.28
C ASN A 375 16.83 3.48 8.95
N ARG A 376 17.06 4.58 9.68
CA ARG A 376 18.33 4.80 10.40
C ARG A 376 18.57 3.79 11.50
N LEU A 377 17.51 3.41 12.22
CA LEU A 377 17.62 2.37 13.25
C LEU A 377 17.93 0.99 12.66
N ASP A 378 17.41 0.68 11.48
CA ASP A 378 17.69 -0.57 10.77
C ASP A 378 19.15 -0.60 10.26
N GLU A 379 19.64 0.50 9.67
CA GLU A 379 21.05 0.63 9.25
C GLU A 379 22.02 0.46 10.43
N LEU A 380 21.70 1.03 11.59
CA LEU A 380 22.48 0.85 12.81
C LEU A 380 22.43 -0.58 13.35
N ALA A 381 21.31 -1.29 13.17
CA ALA A 381 21.19 -2.68 13.56
C ALA A 381 22.03 -3.59 12.66
N GLU A 382 22.04 -3.32 11.35
CA GLU A 382 22.86 -4.03 10.36
C GLU A 382 24.36 -3.82 10.61
N SER A 383 24.80 -2.58 10.84
CA SER A 383 26.22 -2.29 11.12
C SER A 383 26.72 -2.97 12.40
N ARG A 384 25.91 -2.98 13.46
CA ARG A 384 26.21 -3.71 14.71
C ARG A 384 26.21 -5.23 14.52
N ALA A 385 25.41 -5.77 13.61
CA ALA A 385 25.44 -7.19 13.29
C ALA A 385 26.71 -7.56 12.52
N ALA A 386 27.08 -6.77 11.52
CA ALA A 386 28.31 -6.96 10.74
C ALA A 386 29.57 -6.86 11.63
N HIS A 387 29.62 -5.86 12.51
CA HIS A 387 30.75 -5.70 13.44
C HIS A 387 30.88 -6.89 14.40
N ARG A 388 29.76 -7.40 14.95
CA ARG A 388 29.77 -8.60 15.80
C ARG A 388 30.22 -9.85 15.03
N ALA A 389 29.84 -9.99 13.76
CA ALA A 389 30.30 -11.08 12.92
C ALA A 389 31.82 -11.02 12.66
N LEU A 390 32.36 -9.82 12.41
CA LEU A 390 33.80 -9.62 12.25
C LEU A 390 34.59 -9.93 13.52
N ILE A 391 34.10 -9.50 14.69
CA ILE A 391 34.70 -9.86 15.99
C ILE A 391 34.64 -11.38 16.20
N GLY A 392 33.52 -12.03 15.90
CA GLY A 392 33.37 -13.48 15.99
C GLY A 392 34.36 -14.23 15.10
N ALA A 393 34.54 -13.79 13.85
CA ALA A 393 35.50 -14.35 12.92
C ALA A 393 36.96 -14.15 13.38
N ALA A 394 37.29 -12.97 13.91
CA ALA A 394 38.61 -12.67 14.46
C ALA A 394 38.93 -13.46 15.74
N GLY A 395 37.91 -13.72 16.57
CA GLY A 395 38.02 -14.56 17.77
C GLY A 395 38.21 -16.04 17.44
N ALA A 396 37.49 -16.57 16.45
CA ALA A 396 37.65 -17.96 15.98
C ALA A 396 39.05 -18.22 15.39
N GLY A 397 39.65 -17.23 14.72
CA GLY A 397 41.00 -17.33 14.18
C GLY A 397 42.12 -17.38 15.22
N ARG A 398 41.90 -16.92 16.47
CA ARG A 398 42.90 -17.00 17.56
C ARG A 398 42.86 -18.31 18.35
N GLY A 399 41.82 -19.13 18.17
CA GLY A 399 41.72 -20.45 18.82
C GLY A 399 42.41 -21.59 18.05
N ALA A 400 42.80 -21.37 16.78
CA ALA A 400 43.25 -22.43 15.87
C ALA A 400 44.79 -22.56 15.74
N SER A 401 45.58 -21.80 16.49
CA SER A 401 47.03 -22.00 16.52
C SER A 401 47.63 -21.63 17.87
N ARG A 402 47.80 -22.65 18.73
CA ARG A 402 48.92 -22.66 19.68
C ARG A 402 50.09 -23.36 18.97
N PRO A 403 51.05 -22.62 18.38
CA PRO A 403 52.31 -23.22 17.95
C PRO A 403 53.15 -23.45 19.22
N GLY A 404 53.15 -24.67 19.75
CA GLY A 404 53.95 -24.92 20.96
C GLY A 404 53.87 -26.28 21.64
N GLU A 405 53.08 -27.24 21.19
CA GLU A 405 53.19 -28.62 21.70
C GLU A 405 54.14 -29.43 20.82
N TRP A 406 55.42 -29.32 21.15
CA TRP A 406 56.42 -30.31 20.75
C TRP A 406 56.07 -31.61 21.47
N ALA A 407 55.45 -32.55 20.75
CA ALA A 407 55.32 -33.92 21.21
C ALA A 407 56.71 -34.56 21.21
N ALA A 408 57.24 -34.81 22.40
CA ALA A 408 58.37 -35.71 22.61
C ALA A 408 57.90 -37.15 22.34
N VAL A 409 58.53 -37.80 21.35
CA VAL A 409 58.67 -39.25 21.24
C VAL A 409 60.08 -39.55 20.77
#